data_AF-A0A2V7DJC5-F1
#
_entry.id   AF-A0A2V7DJC5-F1
#
_cell.length_a   1.000
_cell.length_b   1.000
_cell.length_c   1.000
_cell.angle_alpha   90.00
_cell.angle_beta   90.00
_cell.angle_gamma   90.00
#
_symmetry.space_group_name_H-M   'P 1'
#
loop_
_entity.id
_entity.type
_entity.pdbx_description
1 polymer ?
#
loop_
_entity_poly.entity_id
_entity_poly.type
_entity_poly.pdbx_seq_one_letter_code
_entity_poly.pdbx_strand_id
1 'polypeptide(L)'
;MTKTLLLGLTVLLTLTGCSIFGNIKATPLKEQSATQVAADRKRCDEWSKTTAAVRTGYAACLVAAGYETTPQVGSTSQTVRLAGASPATEPVRVLLDVLQCNSQAQQEAESNLGMISRWIRDNLGDWKFNAEKRRQFFVDCLKPRGYEIGAR
;
A
#
# COMPACT_ATOMS: atom_id res chain seq x y z
N MET A 1 47.76 26.91 25.17
CA MET A 1 47.14 27.80 24.17
C MET A 1 46.52 26.94 23.07
N THR A 2 45.35 27.36 22.62
CA THR A 2 44.22 26.57 22.10
C THR A 2 44.44 25.99 20.69
N LYS A 3 43.96 24.74 20.53
CA LYS A 3 43.91 23.96 19.30
C LYS A 3 42.90 24.56 18.32
N THR A 4 43.38 24.93 17.14
CA THR A 4 42.57 25.19 15.95
C THR A 4 42.94 24.16 14.90
N LEU A 5 42.03 23.23 14.62
CA LEU A 5 41.85 22.60 13.32
C LEU A 5 40.53 21.81 13.36
N LEU A 6 39.45 22.60 13.27
CA LEU A 6 38.22 22.18 12.61
C LEU A 6 38.57 21.76 11.19
N LEU A 7 38.42 20.49 10.84
CA LEU A 7 38.17 19.99 9.49
C LEU A 7 38.16 18.46 9.54
N GLY A 8 36.99 17.86 9.34
CA GLY A 8 36.89 16.44 9.03
C GLY A 8 35.91 15.63 9.89
N LEU A 9 34.62 15.96 9.83
CA LEU A 9 33.56 14.96 9.70
C LEU A 9 32.21 15.60 9.33
N THR A 10 32.24 16.53 8.38
CA THR A 10 31.04 16.79 7.56
C THR A 10 30.87 15.61 6.59
N VAL A 11 29.62 15.21 6.35
CA VAL A 11 29.16 14.10 5.50
C VAL A 11 28.89 12.78 6.24
N LEU A 12 27.89 12.81 7.13
CA LEU A 12 26.97 11.68 7.32
C LEU A 12 25.52 12.17 7.11
N LEU A 13 25.27 12.72 5.93
CA LEU A 13 23.93 13.05 5.40
C LEU A 13 23.82 12.42 4.02
N THR A 14 24.06 11.11 3.93
CA THR A 14 23.81 10.35 2.72
C THR A 14 22.32 10.09 2.59
N LEU A 15 21.68 10.89 1.73
CA LEU A 15 20.44 10.61 1.02
C LEU A 15 19.38 9.81 1.81
N THR A 16 18.74 10.45 2.79
CA THR A 16 17.32 10.15 3.00
C THR A 16 16.58 10.80 1.83
N GLY A 17 16.56 10.11 0.69
CA GLY A 17 15.59 10.42 -0.35
C GLY A 17 14.23 10.36 0.32
N CYS A 18 13.60 11.52 0.52
CA CYS A 18 12.23 11.60 0.99
C CYS A 18 11.40 10.82 -0.02
N SER A 19 11.04 9.58 0.31
CA SER A 19 10.09 8.82 -0.48
C SER A 19 8.80 9.62 -0.49
N ILE A 20 8.23 9.89 -1.67
CA ILE A 20 6.94 10.58 -1.81
C ILE A 20 5.82 9.76 -1.13
N PHE A 21 6.10 8.49 -0.82
CA PHE A 21 5.27 7.56 -0.05
C PHE A 21 5.50 7.60 1.46
N GLY A 22 6.13 8.63 2.02
CA GLY A 22 6.37 8.75 3.47
C GLY A 22 5.10 8.70 4.32
N ASN A 23 3.94 9.00 3.73
CA ASN A 23 2.62 8.88 4.34
C ASN A 23 2.04 7.45 4.30
N ILE A 24 2.59 6.53 3.51
CA ILE A 24 2.18 5.13 3.47
C ILE A 24 2.85 4.40 4.64
N LYS A 25 2.07 4.18 5.70
CA LYS A 25 2.49 3.38 6.86
C LYS A 25 2.76 1.95 6.40
N ALA A 26 3.88 1.40 6.85
CA ALA A 26 4.25 0.02 6.60
C ALA A 26 4.86 -0.56 7.86
N THR A 27 4.25 -1.61 8.39
CA THR A 27 4.67 -2.29 9.62
C THR A 27 5.40 -3.58 9.23
N PRO A 28 6.69 -3.73 9.59
CA PRO A 28 7.42 -4.99 9.44
C PRO A 28 6.70 -6.15 10.11
N LEU A 29 6.58 -7.30 9.44
CA LEU A 29 6.01 -8.53 10.03
C LEU A 29 7.07 -9.49 10.57
N LYS A 30 8.34 -9.16 10.37
CA LYS A 30 9.51 -9.92 10.80
C LYS A 30 10.50 -8.95 11.48
N GLU A 31 11.53 -9.50 12.12
CA GLU A 31 12.67 -8.73 12.62
C GLU A 31 13.50 -8.16 11.46
N GLN A 32 12.97 -7.11 10.80
CA GLN A 32 13.68 -6.34 9.80
C GLN A 32 14.40 -5.18 10.48
N SER A 33 15.69 -5.05 10.24
CA SER A 33 16.47 -3.91 10.73
C SER A 33 16.04 -2.60 10.05
N ALA A 34 16.32 -1.47 10.68
CA ALA A 34 16.05 -0.16 10.09
C ALA A 34 16.69 0.01 8.69
N THR A 35 17.88 -0.55 8.50
CA THR A 35 18.58 -0.56 7.20
C THR A 35 17.86 -1.40 6.16
N GLN A 36 17.34 -2.57 6.54
CA GLN A 36 16.54 -3.41 5.65
C GLN A 36 15.23 -2.70 5.26
N VAL A 37 14.56 -2.06 6.22
CA VAL A 37 13.35 -1.27 5.96
C VAL A 37 13.63 -0.14 4.98
N ALA A 38 14.73 0.58 5.13
CA ALA A 38 15.10 1.64 4.20
C ALA A 38 15.40 1.11 2.80
N ALA A 39 16.12 -0.01 2.70
CA ALA A 39 16.45 -0.66 1.43
C ALA A 39 15.19 -1.17 0.70
N ASP A 40 14.28 -1.82 1.43
CA ASP A 40 13.01 -2.33 0.90
C ASP A 40 12.12 -1.19 0.41
N ARG A 41 12.00 -0.11 1.19
CA ARG A 41 11.26 1.09 0.77
C ARG A 41 11.83 1.71 -0.49
N LYS A 42 13.16 1.84 -0.60
CA LYS A 42 13.81 2.36 -1.82
C LYS A 42 13.57 1.46 -3.02
N ARG A 43 13.72 0.14 -2.85
CA ARG A 43 13.45 -0.85 -3.91
C ARG A 43 12.00 -0.76 -4.39
N CYS A 44 11.04 -0.66 -3.48
CA CYS A 44 9.63 -0.54 -3.82
C CYS A 44 9.27 0.81 -4.45
N ASP A 45 9.92 1.90 -4.05
CA ASP A 45 9.76 3.22 -4.70
C ASP A 45 10.14 3.14 -6.18
N GLU A 46 11.32 2.61 -6.50
CA GLU A 46 11.77 2.47 -7.88
C GLU A 46 10.91 1.49 -8.68
N TRP A 47 10.58 0.34 -8.11
CA TRP A 47 9.70 -0.62 -8.78
C TRP A 47 8.33 -0.02 -9.11
N SER A 48 7.74 0.73 -8.17
CA SER A 48 6.40 1.30 -8.32
C SER A 48 6.27 2.27 -9.50
N LYS A 49 7.36 2.96 -9.88
CA LYS A 49 7.40 3.88 -11.03
C LYS A 49 7.18 3.17 -12.36
N THR A 50 7.41 1.86 -12.41
CA THR A 50 7.13 1.02 -13.58
C THR A 50 5.66 0.57 -13.68
N THR A 51 4.85 0.89 -12.67
CA THR A 51 3.44 0.47 -12.60
C THR A 51 2.49 1.60 -12.97
N ALA A 52 1.35 1.27 -13.60
CA ALA A 52 0.33 2.25 -13.94
C ALA A 52 -0.35 2.89 -12.70
N ALA A 53 -0.30 2.20 -11.55
CA ALA A 53 -0.89 2.64 -10.29
C ALA A 53 0.19 2.81 -9.21
N VAL A 54 1.05 3.83 -9.37
CA VAL A 54 2.31 3.99 -8.59
C VAL A 54 2.13 3.81 -7.07
N ARG A 55 1.15 4.46 -6.44
CA ARG A 55 0.91 4.31 -4.98
C ARG A 55 0.51 2.90 -4.58
N THR A 56 -0.36 2.27 -5.38
CA THR A 56 -0.79 0.88 -5.15
C THR A 56 0.35 -0.09 -5.43
N GLY A 57 1.17 0.16 -6.45
CA GLY A 57 2.39 -0.59 -6.72
C GLY A 57 3.36 -0.52 -5.54
N TYR A 58 3.65 0.67 -5.02
CA TYR A 58 4.51 0.81 -3.86
C TYR A 58 4.04 -0.04 -2.67
N ALA A 59 2.74 0.06 -2.33
CA ALA A 59 2.15 -0.72 -1.25
C ALA A 59 2.15 -2.23 -1.53
N ALA A 60 1.84 -2.66 -2.75
CA ALA A 60 1.88 -4.06 -3.16
C ALA A 60 3.28 -4.67 -3.04
N CYS A 61 4.31 -3.92 -3.43
CA CYS A 61 5.70 -4.33 -3.26
C CYS A 61 6.09 -4.48 -1.78
N LEU A 62 5.61 -3.59 -0.92
CA LEU A 62 5.83 -3.72 0.53
C LEU A 62 5.11 -4.95 1.09
N VAL A 63 3.84 -5.19 0.72
CA VAL A 63 3.12 -6.41 1.14
C VAL A 63 3.87 -7.67 0.70
N ALA A 64 4.33 -7.71 -0.55
CA ALA A 64 5.17 -8.77 -1.10
C ALA A 64 6.48 -8.97 -0.32
N ALA A 65 7.07 -7.89 0.18
CA ALA A 65 8.29 -7.90 1.00
C ALA A 65 8.04 -8.28 2.47
N GLY A 66 6.80 -8.59 2.85
CA GLY A 66 6.46 -9.00 4.22
C GLY A 66 6.16 -7.84 5.15
N TYR A 67 5.60 -6.75 4.62
CA TYR A 67 5.05 -5.66 5.41
C TYR A 67 3.53 -5.75 5.47
N GLU A 68 2.97 -5.23 6.55
CA GLU A 68 1.57 -4.86 6.60
C GLU A 68 1.39 -3.39 6.18
N THR A 69 0.53 -3.12 5.20
CA THR A 69 0.28 -1.75 4.71
C THR A 69 -1.09 -1.61 4.02
N THR A 70 -1.49 -0.38 3.73
CA THR A 70 -2.76 -0.05 3.07
C THR A 70 -2.53 0.14 1.55
N PRO A 71 -3.14 -0.66 0.66
CA PRO A 71 -2.85 -0.68 -0.79
C PRO A 71 -3.24 0.57 -1.61
N GLN A 72 -3.79 1.62 -0.98
CA GLN A 72 -4.10 2.90 -1.63
C GLN A 72 -5.06 2.83 -2.85
N VAL A 73 -5.98 1.86 -2.89
CA VAL A 73 -7.01 1.69 -3.94
C VAL A 73 -8.30 2.50 -3.68
N GLY A 74 -8.20 3.63 -2.98
CA GLY A 74 -9.33 4.49 -2.65
C GLY A 74 -10.04 4.12 -1.34
N SER A 75 -11.32 4.52 -1.20
CA SER A 75 -12.12 4.44 0.04
C SER A 75 -12.40 3.02 0.57
N THR A 76 -11.98 2.01 -0.19
CA THR A 76 -12.13 0.58 0.09
C THR A 76 -10.88 -0.03 0.73
N SER A 77 -9.77 0.71 0.73
CA SER A 77 -8.48 0.19 1.16
C SER A 77 -8.51 -0.15 2.64
N GLN A 78 -8.20 -1.40 2.94
CA GLN A 78 -7.88 -1.84 4.28
C GLN A 78 -6.39 -2.13 4.40
N THR A 79 -5.89 -2.12 5.62
CA THR A 79 -4.55 -2.61 5.91
C THR A 79 -4.51 -4.13 5.69
N VAL A 80 -3.55 -4.57 4.89
CA VAL A 80 -3.41 -5.98 4.48
C VAL A 80 -1.98 -6.48 4.68
N ARG A 81 -1.87 -7.79 4.87
CA ARG A 81 -0.61 -8.55 4.82
C ARG A 81 -0.82 -9.92 4.21
N LEU A 82 0.25 -10.58 3.78
CA LEU A 82 0.21 -11.99 3.37
C LEU A 82 0.22 -12.90 4.60
N ALA A 83 -0.63 -13.92 4.60
CA ALA A 83 -0.86 -14.83 5.72
C ALA A 83 0.25 -15.88 5.91
N GLY A 84 0.99 -16.16 4.84
CA GLY A 84 2.18 -16.99 4.88
C GLY A 84 3.43 -16.15 4.73
N ALA A 85 4.50 -16.52 5.43
CA ALA A 85 5.86 -16.09 5.14
C ALA A 85 6.35 -16.70 3.81
N SER A 86 5.59 -16.57 2.72
CA SER A 86 6.02 -17.04 1.41
C SER A 86 7.17 -16.15 0.95
N PRO A 87 8.37 -16.71 0.68
CA PRO A 87 9.52 -15.92 0.29
C PRO A 87 9.19 -15.20 -1.02
N ALA A 88 9.30 -13.87 -0.99
CA ALA A 88 9.14 -12.98 -2.13
C ALA A 88 7.96 -13.35 -3.06
N THR A 89 6.72 -13.24 -2.55
CA THR A 89 5.57 -13.22 -3.46
C THR A 89 5.81 -12.13 -4.49
N GLU A 90 5.72 -12.43 -5.78
CA GLU A 90 6.03 -11.44 -6.82
C GLU A 90 5.18 -10.18 -6.61
N PRO A 91 5.78 -8.98 -6.52
CA PRO A 91 5.04 -7.72 -6.36
C PRO A 91 3.94 -7.53 -7.40
N VAL A 92 4.15 -8.07 -8.61
CA VAL A 92 3.16 -8.09 -9.70
C VAL A 92 1.90 -8.85 -9.30
N ARG A 93 2.03 -10.03 -8.68
CA ARG A 93 0.89 -10.83 -8.23
C ARG A 93 0.07 -10.07 -7.19
N VAL A 94 0.74 -9.47 -6.21
CA VAL A 94 0.06 -8.67 -5.16
C VAL A 94 -0.66 -7.47 -5.77
N LEU A 95 -0.01 -6.77 -6.70
CA LEU A 95 -0.61 -5.63 -7.40
C LEU A 95 -1.87 -6.05 -8.18
N LEU A 96 -1.80 -7.17 -8.92
CA LEU A 96 -2.94 -7.67 -9.69
C LEU A 96 -4.09 -8.11 -8.78
N ASP A 97 -3.81 -8.82 -7.69
CA ASP A 97 -4.83 -9.25 -6.72
C ASP A 97 -5.56 -8.04 -6.15
N VAL A 98 -4.82 -7.03 -5.67
CA VAL A 98 -5.37 -5.81 -5.10
C VAL A 98 -6.23 -5.05 -6.12
N LEU A 99 -5.73 -4.86 -7.35
CA LEU A 99 -6.47 -4.13 -8.38
C LEU A 99 -7.73 -4.88 -8.82
N GLN A 100 -7.64 -6.20 -8.98
CA GLN A 100 -8.78 -7.02 -9.36
C GLN A 100 -9.85 -7.03 -8.28
N CYS A 101 -9.48 -7.24 -7.01
CA CYS A 101 -10.42 -7.22 -5.90
C CYS A 101 -11.05 -5.84 -5.72
N ASN A 102 -10.30 -4.75 -5.92
CA ASN A 102 -10.88 -3.41 -5.90
C ASN A 102 -11.86 -3.18 -7.05
N SER A 103 -11.54 -3.65 -8.26
CA SER A 103 -12.45 -3.55 -9.41
C SER A 103 -13.75 -4.33 -9.18
N GLN A 104 -13.67 -5.55 -8.65
CA GLN A 104 -14.83 -6.36 -8.29
C GLN A 104 -15.67 -5.69 -7.19
N ALA A 105 -15.03 -5.17 -6.14
CA ALA A 105 -15.71 -4.45 -5.08
C ALA A 105 -16.43 -3.19 -5.60
N GLN A 106 -15.81 -2.46 -6.53
CA GLN A 106 -16.44 -1.32 -7.19
C GLN A 106 -17.66 -1.75 -8.00
N GLN A 107 -17.52 -2.75 -8.87
CA GLN A 107 -18.62 -3.25 -9.70
C GLN A 107 -19.80 -3.75 -8.85
N GLU A 108 -19.55 -4.50 -7.79
CA GLU A 108 -20.61 -5.11 -6.99
C GLU A 108 -21.32 -4.12 -6.04
N ALA A 109 -20.60 -3.09 -5.59
CA ALA A 109 -21.23 -1.96 -4.94
C ALA A 109 -22.04 -1.09 -5.92
N GLU A 110 -21.80 -1.24 -7.22
CA GLU A 110 -22.48 -0.47 -8.25
C GLU A 110 -23.62 -1.22 -8.95
N SER A 111 -23.60 -2.56 -8.92
CA SER A 111 -24.58 -3.44 -9.55
C SER A 111 -26.01 -3.20 -9.03
N ASN A 112 -26.14 -2.83 -7.77
CA ASN A 112 -27.42 -2.64 -7.08
C ASN A 112 -27.90 -1.17 -7.04
N LEU A 113 -27.24 -0.28 -7.79
CA LEU A 113 -27.61 1.14 -7.77
C LEU A 113 -28.72 1.43 -8.77
N GLY A 114 -29.86 1.84 -8.21
CA GLY A 114 -30.92 2.50 -8.95
C GLY A 114 -30.45 3.84 -9.53
N MET A 115 -31.27 4.39 -10.43
CA MET A 115 -30.97 5.61 -11.21
C MET A 115 -30.59 6.81 -10.31
N ILE A 116 -31.28 6.97 -9.17
CA ILE A 116 -31.05 8.06 -8.20
C ILE A 116 -29.68 7.94 -7.53
N SER A 117 -29.26 6.74 -7.15
CA SER A 117 -27.97 6.52 -6.49
C SER A 117 -26.79 6.73 -7.44
N ARG A 118 -26.96 6.43 -8.75
CA ARG A 118 -25.98 6.81 -9.78
C ARG A 118 -25.91 8.32 -9.95
N TRP A 119 -27.06 8.99 -10.03
CA TRP A 119 -27.09 10.45 -10.14
C TRP A 119 -26.40 11.15 -8.96
N ILE A 120 -26.60 10.66 -7.72
CA ILE A 120 -25.90 11.16 -6.52
C ILE A 120 -24.39 10.95 -6.61
N ARG A 121 -23.92 9.83 -7.19
CA ARG A 121 -22.48 9.62 -7.49
C ARG A 121 -21.90 10.76 -8.30
N ASP A 122 -22.57 11.01 -9.42
CA ASP A 122 -22.02 11.78 -10.53
C ASP A 122 -22.08 13.28 -10.21
N ASN A 123 -23.00 13.69 -9.32
CA ASN A 123 -23.25 15.09 -9.01
C ASN A 123 -22.83 15.55 -7.62
N LEU A 124 -22.81 14.67 -6.60
CA LEU A 124 -22.58 15.08 -5.21
C LEU A 124 -21.24 14.65 -4.63
N GLY A 125 -20.47 13.80 -5.33
CA GLY A 125 -19.07 13.46 -4.98
C GLY A 125 -18.84 12.72 -3.65
N ASP A 126 -19.78 12.75 -2.70
CA ASP A 126 -19.64 12.18 -1.37
C ASP A 126 -20.17 10.74 -1.34
N TRP A 127 -19.41 9.84 -1.98
CA TRP A 127 -19.71 8.41 -2.08
C TRP A 127 -19.37 7.65 -0.80
N LYS A 128 -20.09 7.92 0.29
CA LYS A 128 -19.94 7.19 1.57
C LYS A 128 -20.93 6.04 1.73
N PHE A 129 -22.06 6.06 1.03
CA PHE A 129 -23.18 5.12 1.23
C PHE A 129 -22.87 3.64 0.95
N ASN A 130 -21.80 3.32 0.22
CA ASN A 130 -21.41 1.93 -0.07
C ASN A 130 -19.96 1.61 0.28
N ALA A 131 -19.27 2.50 1.03
CA ALA A 131 -17.88 2.28 1.41
C ALA A 131 -17.71 0.96 2.19
N GLU A 132 -18.63 0.68 3.11
CA GLU A 132 -18.60 -0.55 3.91
C GLU A 132 -18.83 -1.81 3.07
N LYS A 133 -19.84 -1.79 2.19
CA LYS A 133 -20.12 -2.91 1.28
C LYS A 133 -18.92 -3.17 0.36
N ARG A 134 -18.34 -2.13 -0.25
CA ARG A 134 -17.13 -2.25 -1.07
C ARG A 134 -15.96 -2.84 -0.28
N ARG A 135 -15.77 -2.33 0.94
CA ARG A 135 -14.72 -2.79 1.85
C ARG A 135 -14.88 -4.28 2.18
N GLN A 136 -16.10 -4.74 2.40
CA GLN A 136 -16.41 -6.15 2.63
C GLN A 136 -16.09 -7.01 1.40
N PHE A 137 -16.55 -6.63 0.20
CA PHE A 137 -16.21 -7.36 -1.03
C PHE A 137 -14.71 -7.41 -1.32
N PHE A 138 -14.00 -6.31 -1.04
CA PHE A 138 -12.55 -6.26 -1.19
C PHE A 138 -11.86 -7.28 -0.27
N VAL A 139 -12.30 -7.37 0.98
CA VAL A 139 -11.79 -8.35 1.95
C VAL A 139 -12.12 -9.78 1.57
N ASP A 140 -13.36 -10.04 1.18
CA ASP A 140 -13.81 -11.38 0.83
C ASP A 140 -13.14 -11.89 -0.44
N CYS A 141 -12.72 -10.99 -1.33
CA CYS A 141 -11.90 -11.33 -2.48
C CYS A 141 -10.44 -11.64 -2.11
N LEU A 142 -9.86 -10.93 -1.14
CA LEU A 142 -8.46 -11.07 -0.74
C LEU A 142 -8.20 -12.24 0.21
N LYS A 143 -9.06 -12.47 1.23
CA LYS A 143 -8.90 -13.56 2.21
C LYS A 143 -8.62 -14.94 1.59
N PRO A 144 -9.39 -15.45 0.62
CA PRO A 144 -9.14 -16.75 0.01
C PRO A 144 -7.83 -16.80 -0.81
N ARG A 145 -7.26 -15.64 -1.17
CA ARG A 145 -5.97 -15.53 -1.87
C ARG A 145 -4.77 -15.52 -0.91
N GLY A 146 -5.00 -15.72 0.39
CA GLY A 146 -3.95 -15.81 1.40
C GLY A 146 -3.55 -14.46 2.01
N TYR A 147 -4.48 -13.50 2.05
CA TYR A 147 -4.27 -12.22 2.72
C TYR A 147 -4.99 -12.19 4.08
N GLU A 148 -4.34 -11.58 5.06
CA GLU A 148 -4.94 -11.21 6.34
C GLU A 148 -5.22 -9.71 6.37
N ILE A 149 -6.33 -9.34 7.00
CA ILE A 149 -6.83 -7.98 7.05
C ILE A 149 -6.77 -7.52 8.50
N GLY A 150 -6.08 -6.40 8.75
CA GLY A 150 -6.02 -5.75 10.06
C GLY A 150 -5.43 -6.60 11.19
N ALA A 151 -4.14 -6.92 11.14
CA ALA A 151 -3.48 -7.44 12.33
C ALA A 151 -2.97 -6.29 13.21
N ARG A 152 -3.90 -5.81 14.07
CA ARG A 152 -3.78 -4.86 15.20
C ARG A 152 -4.34 -3.46 14.97
#